data_AF-A0A7M1KSR0-F1
#
_entry.id   AF-A0A7M1KSR0-F1
#
_cell.length_a   1.000
_cell.length_b   1.000
_cell.length_c   1.000
_cell.angle_alpha   90.00
_cell.angle_beta   90.00
_cell.angle_gamma   90.00
#
_symmetry.space_group_name_H-M   'P 1'
#
loop_
_entity.id
_entity.type
_entity.pdbx_description
1 polymer ?
#
loop_
_entity_poly.entity_id
_entity_poly.type
_entity_poly.pdbx_seq_one_letter_code
_entity_poly.pdbx_strand_id
1 'polypeptide(L)'
;MIAAVTRTTPPANEPLPSFIQAPVDRAVDRIRSFLLPGVTLQAARANRVYVAGPMTGIADFNYPAFNAVAEQLRVQGYEVENPADHGIIEGAQWADYMAYDLTRLGLCGVIALLPDWEKSQGARLEVLIAERLGMTVVNAHDLVRGVGDSNQV
;
A
#
# COMPACT_ATOMS: atom_id res chain seq x y z
N MET A 1 -31.49 -25.81 48.29
CA MET A 1 -30.45 -24.77 48.37
C MET A 1 -29.23 -25.33 47.66
N ILE A 2 -28.78 -24.92 46.48
CA ILE A 2 -29.05 -23.76 45.62
C ILE A 2 -28.83 -24.26 44.18
N ALA A 3 -29.75 -23.95 43.27
CA ALA A 3 -29.58 -24.13 41.83
C ALA A 3 -29.43 -22.74 41.19
N ALA A 4 -28.39 -22.56 40.36
CA ALA A 4 -28.31 -21.54 39.30
C ALA A 4 -27.02 -21.80 38.50
N VAL A 5 -27.08 -22.71 37.53
CA VAL A 5 -27.14 -22.38 36.08
C VAL A 5 -25.88 -21.66 35.60
N THR A 6 -25.02 -22.48 35.01
CA THR A 6 -23.89 -22.17 34.14
C THR A 6 -24.30 -21.21 33.02
N ARG A 7 -23.61 -20.06 32.92
CA ARG A 7 -23.65 -19.24 31.69
C ARG A 7 -22.95 -20.03 30.59
N THR A 8 -23.70 -20.59 29.65
CA THR A 8 -23.19 -21.38 28.52
C THR A 8 -22.98 -20.56 27.25
N THR A 9 -23.13 -19.24 27.32
CA THR A 9 -22.98 -18.36 26.15
C THR A 9 -21.97 -17.26 26.46
N PRO A 10 -20.79 -17.26 25.82
CA PRO A 10 -19.85 -16.15 25.86
C PRO A 10 -20.55 -14.87 25.38
N PRO A 11 -20.25 -13.69 25.97
CA PRO A 11 -20.81 -12.42 25.50
C PRO A 11 -20.41 -12.20 24.04
N ALA A 12 -21.36 -11.73 23.22
CA ALA A 12 -21.21 -11.60 21.76
C ALA A 12 -20.05 -10.70 21.28
N ASN A 13 -19.31 -10.07 22.20
CA ASN A 13 -18.19 -9.18 21.93
C ASN A 13 -16.81 -9.76 22.29
N GLU A 14 -16.74 -11.01 22.77
CA GLU A 14 -15.45 -11.68 23.01
C GLU A 14 -15.12 -12.64 21.85
N PRO A 15 -13.90 -12.56 21.28
CA PRO A 15 -13.50 -13.44 20.20
C PRO A 15 -13.47 -14.89 20.69
N LEU A 16 -13.85 -15.82 19.80
CA LEU A 16 -13.88 -17.24 20.14
C LEU A 16 -12.47 -17.73 20.54
N PRO A 17 -12.38 -18.73 21.43
CA PRO A 17 -11.10 -19.32 21.79
C PRO A 17 -10.29 -19.76 20.56
N SER A 18 -8.97 -19.58 20.61
CA SER A 18 -8.08 -19.72 19.45
C SER A 18 -8.15 -21.11 18.76
N PHE A 19 -8.46 -22.16 19.53
CA PHE A 19 -8.62 -23.52 18.99
C PHE A 19 -9.89 -23.70 18.14
N ILE A 20 -10.88 -22.80 18.26
CA ILE A 20 -12.07 -22.71 17.40
C ILE A 20 -11.83 -21.68 16.30
N GLN A 21 -11.25 -20.53 16.64
CA GLN A 21 -11.07 -19.42 15.70
C GLN A 21 -10.05 -19.75 14.60
N ALA A 22 -8.89 -20.32 14.93
CA ALA A 22 -7.82 -20.56 13.95
C ALA A 22 -8.17 -21.58 12.83
N PRO A 23 -8.95 -22.65 13.07
CA PRO A 23 -9.49 -23.48 12.00
C PRO A 23 -10.54 -22.76 11.14
N VAL A 24 -11.39 -21.94 11.75
CA VAL A 24 -12.41 -21.15 11.05
C VAL A 24 -11.74 -20.11 10.15
N ASP A 25 -10.75 -19.38 10.63
CA ASP A 25 -9.99 -18.40 9.85
C ASP A 25 -9.32 -19.06 8.65
N ARG A 26 -8.65 -20.21 8.83
CA ARG A 26 -8.05 -20.97 7.72
C ARG A 26 -9.06 -21.43 6.66
N ALA A 27 -10.27 -21.80 7.08
CA ALA A 27 -11.34 -22.17 6.16
C ALA A 27 -11.87 -20.94 5.41
N VAL A 28 -12.09 -19.83 6.12
CA VAL A 28 -12.52 -18.54 5.55
C VAL A 28 -11.48 -18.02 4.55
N ASP A 29 -10.19 -18.08 4.86
CA ASP A 29 -9.12 -17.63 3.97
C ASP A 29 -9.02 -18.48 2.70
N ARG A 30 -9.16 -19.81 2.82
CA ARG A 30 -9.21 -20.71 1.65
C ARG A 30 -10.42 -20.41 0.76
N ILE A 31 -11.58 -20.22 1.36
CA ILE A 31 -12.80 -19.87 0.64
C ILE A 31 -12.67 -18.51 -0.03
N ARG A 32 -12.14 -17.50 0.67
CA ARG A 32 -11.86 -16.17 0.11
C ARG A 32 -10.87 -16.24 -1.04
N SER A 33 -9.79 -17.01 -0.93
CA SER A 33 -8.82 -17.20 -2.02
C SER A 33 -9.41 -17.89 -3.25
N PHE A 34 -10.48 -18.66 -3.08
CA PHE A 34 -11.15 -19.39 -4.16
C PHE A 34 -12.30 -18.59 -4.79
N LEU A 35 -12.98 -17.75 -4.00
CA LEU A 35 -14.16 -16.99 -4.42
C LEU A 35 -13.84 -15.56 -4.87
N LEU A 36 -12.79 -14.94 -4.33
CA LEU A 36 -12.36 -13.63 -4.79
C LEU A 36 -11.55 -13.81 -6.07
N PRO A 37 -11.86 -13.07 -7.15
CA PRO A 37 -11.02 -13.08 -8.33
C PRO A 37 -9.59 -12.70 -7.93
N GLY A 38 -8.58 -13.46 -8.37
CA GLY A 38 -7.16 -13.16 -8.14
C GLY A 38 -6.67 -11.87 -8.81
N VAL A 39 -7.58 -11.14 -9.48
CA VAL A 39 -7.35 -9.87 -10.16
C VAL A 39 -8.07 -8.78 -9.37
N THR A 40 -7.31 -7.80 -8.88
CA THR A 40 -7.87 -6.62 -8.21
C THR A 40 -8.28 -5.59 -9.25
N LEU A 41 -9.55 -5.15 -9.21
CA LEU A 41 -10.05 -4.14 -10.14
C LEU A 41 -9.37 -2.80 -9.90
N GLN A 42 -9.20 -2.01 -10.97
CA GLN A 42 -8.61 -0.67 -10.90
C GLN A 42 -9.29 0.23 -9.85
N ALA A 43 -10.61 0.22 -9.78
CA ALA A 43 -11.37 0.99 -8.79
C ALA A 43 -11.06 0.56 -7.35
N ALA A 44 -10.78 -0.73 -7.11
CA ALA A 44 -10.46 -1.25 -5.79
C ALA A 44 -9.05 -0.86 -5.31
N ARG A 45 -8.15 -0.51 -6.23
CA ARG A 45 -6.80 0.00 -5.92
C ARG A 45 -6.70 1.54 -5.97
N ALA A 46 -7.78 2.27 -6.19
CA ALA A 46 -7.75 3.74 -6.38
C ALA A 46 -7.20 4.52 -5.18
N ASN A 47 -7.29 3.99 -3.95
CA ASN A 47 -6.75 4.61 -2.73
C ASN A 47 -5.31 4.17 -2.41
N ARG A 48 -4.70 3.32 -3.24
CA ARG A 48 -3.30 2.88 -3.10
C ARG A 48 -2.40 3.73 -3.96
N VAL A 49 -1.42 4.37 -3.33
CA VAL A 49 -0.48 5.30 -3.96
C VAL A 49 0.92 4.71 -3.91
N TYR A 50 1.60 4.70 -5.05
CA TYR A 50 3.03 4.41 -5.13
C TYR A 50 3.80 5.71 -5.24
N VAL A 51 4.83 5.91 -4.40
CA VAL A 51 5.71 7.10 -4.49
C VAL A 51 6.90 6.78 -5.39
N ALA A 52 7.12 7.60 -6.42
CA ALA A 52 8.19 7.42 -7.40
C ALA A 52 9.08 8.67 -7.51
N GLY A 53 10.37 8.48 -7.73
CA GLY A 53 11.33 9.58 -7.79
C GLY A 53 12.79 9.17 -8.02
N PRO A 54 13.72 10.13 -8.07
CA PRO A 54 15.15 9.81 -8.16
C PRO A 54 15.70 9.34 -6.80
N MET A 55 16.54 8.31 -6.84
CA MET A 55 17.28 7.79 -5.67
C MET A 55 18.79 7.77 -5.90
N THR A 56 19.24 7.25 -7.05
CA THR A 56 20.67 7.08 -7.37
C THR A 56 21.41 8.42 -7.42
N GLY A 57 22.53 8.51 -6.71
CA GLY A 57 23.39 9.69 -6.70
C GLY A 57 22.92 10.83 -5.77
N ILE A 58 21.85 10.60 -5.00
CA ILE A 58 21.33 11.54 -3.98
C ILE A 58 21.73 11.02 -2.60
N ALA A 59 22.03 11.93 -1.67
CA ALA A 59 22.33 11.60 -0.28
C ALA A 59 21.20 10.75 0.33
N ASP A 60 21.58 9.70 1.08
CA ASP A 60 20.66 8.74 1.70
C ASP A 60 19.61 8.16 0.73
N PHE A 61 19.97 8.03 -0.56
CA PHE A 61 19.08 7.55 -1.63
C PHE A 61 17.76 8.33 -1.72
N ASN A 62 17.78 9.61 -1.30
CA ASN A 62 16.60 10.47 -1.24
C ASN A 62 15.49 9.97 -0.27
N TYR A 63 15.78 8.99 0.60
CA TYR A 63 14.81 8.44 1.56
C TYR A 63 14.06 9.51 2.37
N PRO A 64 14.67 10.63 2.83
CA PRO A 64 13.93 11.66 3.53
C PRO A 64 12.76 12.25 2.74
N ALA A 65 12.91 12.47 1.42
CA ALA A 65 11.85 13.02 0.59
C ALA A 65 10.71 12.01 0.37
N PHE A 66 11.09 10.75 0.10
CA PHE A 66 10.15 9.64 -0.04
C PHE A 66 9.32 9.45 1.24
N ASN A 67 9.98 9.37 2.39
CA ASN A 67 9.33 9.14 3.67
C ASN A 67 8.42 10.30 4.07
N ALA A 68 8.84 11.56 3.83
CA ALA A 68 8.02 12.72 4.13
C ALA A 68 6.71 12.76 3.32
N VAL A 69 6.78 12.49 2.00
CA VAL A 69 5.59 12.42 1.15
C VAL A 69 4.71 11.22 1.55
N ALA A 70 5.32 10.06 1.82
CA ALA A 70 4.58 8.87 2.22
C ALA A 70 3.81 9.10 3.52
N GLU A 71 4.43 9.73 4.52
CA GLU A 71 3.78 10.10 5.77
C GLU A 71 2.61 11.07 5.55
N GLN A 72 2.81 12.13 4.75
CA GLN A 72 1.76 13.10 4.44
C GLN A 72 0.55 12.45 3.74
N LEU A 73 0.79 11.55 2.79
CA LEU A 73 -0.28 10.81 2.10
C LEU A 73 -0.99 9.81 3.03
N ARG A 74 -0.24 9.12 3.89
CA ARG A 74 -0.81 8.22 4.91
C ARG A 74 -1.72 8.98 5.88
N VAL A 75 -1.33 10.18 6.31
CA VAL A 75 -2.16 11.07 7.15
C VAL A 75 -3.48 11.44 6.45
N GLN A 76 -3.49 11.51 5.13
CA GLN A 76 -4.70 11.78 4.33
C GLN A 76 -5.57 10.54 4.07
N GLY A 77 -5.16 9.37 4.57
CA GLY A 77 -5.92 8.13 4.46
C GLY A 77 -5.56 7.27 3.24
N TYR A 78 -4.53 7.62 2.48
CA TYR A 78 -4.01 6.77 1.40
C TYR A 78 -3.24 5.57 1.97
N GLU A 79 -3.35 4.43 1.29
CA GLU A 79 -2.45 3.31 1.49
C GLU A 79 -1.21 3.52 0.61
N VAL A 80 -0.03 3.70 1.22
CA VAL A 80 1.17 4.14 0.48
C VAL A 80 2.22 3.05 0.41
N GLU A 81 2.57 2.67 -0.82
CA GLU A 81 3.73 1.87 -1.16
C GLU A 81 4.92 2.82 -1.42
N ASN A 82 5.99 2.67 -0.64
CA ASN A 82 7.15 3.54 -0.67
C ASN A 82 8.43 2.69 -0.85
N PRO A 83 9.20 2.86 -1.94
CA PRO A 83 10.43 2.11 -2.18
C PRO A 83 11.50 2.34 -1.11
N ALA A 84 11.46 3.49 -0.41
CA ALA A 84 12.39 3.75 0.69
C ALA A 84 12.17 2.83 1.91
N ASP A 85 11.00 2.18 2.04
CA ASP A 85 10.66 1.37 3.22
C ASP A 85 11.44 0.04 3.29
N HIS A 86 11.92 -0.51 2.17
CA HIS A 86 12.67 -1.78 2.18
C HIS A 86 14.17 -1.60 2.47
N GLY A 87 14.69 -0.37 2.41
CA GLY A 87 16.10 -0.07 2.66
C GLY A 87 17.06 -0.77 1.69
N ILE A 88 18.32 -0.94 2.11
CA ILE A 88 19.35 -1.60 1.30
C ILE A 88 19.44 -3.07 1.69
N ILE A 89 19.28 -3.95 0.70
CA ILE A 89 19.41 -5.39 0.84
C ILE A 89 20.76 -5.85 0.30
N GLU A 90 21.49 -6.63 1.10
CA GLU A 90 22.79 -7.18 0.72
C GLU A 90 22.66 -8.09 -0.50
N GLY A 91 23.50 -7.86 -1.51
CA GLY A 91 23.53 -8.64 -2.76
C GLY A 91 22.50 -8.21 -3.82
N ALA A 92 21.49 -7.43 -3.46
CA ALA A 92 20.46 -6.97 -4.40
C ALA A 92 21.03 -6.00 -5.45
N GLN A 93 20.67 -6.23 -6.70
CA GLN A 93 21.01 -5.38 -7.84
C GLN A 93 19.81 -4.51 -8.23
N TRP A 94 20.06 -3.53 -9.11
CA TRP A 94 19.01 -2.64 -9.63
C TRP A 94 17.78 -3.40 -10.15
N ALA A 95 17.99 -4.51 -10.86
CA ALA A 95 16.89 -5.32 -11.40
C ALA A 95 16.05 -6.01 -10.31
N ASP A 96 16.66 -6.36 -9.17
CA ASP A 96 15.95 -6.97 -8.03
C ASP A 96 15.04 -5.94 -7.35
N TYR A 97 15.55 -4.72 -7.14
CA TYR A 97 14.75 -3.60 -6.65
C TYR A 97 13.61 -3.27 -7.61
N MET A 98 13.90 -3.16 -8.91
CA MET A 98 12.85 -2.92 -9.89
C MET A 98 11.78 -4.02 -9.91
N ALA A 99 12.15 -5.30 -9.79
CA ALA A 99 11.17 -6.38 -9.75
C ALA A 99 10.25 -6.27 -8.51
N TYR A 100 10.83 -5.91 -7.36
CA TYR A 100 10.08 -5.65 -6.13
C TYR A 100 9.12 -4.45 -6.29
N ASP A 101 9.65 -3.33 -6.77
CA ASP A 101 8.95 -2.06 -6.94
C ASP A 101 7.81 -2.15 -7.96
N LEU A 102 8.04 -2.82 -9.10
CA LEU A 102 6.98 -3.02 -10.10
C LEU A 102 5.85 -3.92 -9.60
N THR A 103 6.16 -4.88 -8.71
CA THR A 103 5.13 -5.70 -8.06
C THR A 103 4.26 -4.84 -7.16
N ARG A 104 4.87 -3.93 -6.39
CA ARG A 104 4.18 -2.98 -5.50
C ARG A 104 3.35 -1.96 -6.28
N LEU A 105 3.94 -1.38 -7.33
CA LEU A 105 3.27 -0.48 -8.26
C LEU A 105 2.01 -1.11 -8.85
N GLY A 106 2.08 -2.40 -9.21
CA GLY A 106 0.94 -3.15 -9.74
C GLY A 106 -0.26 -3.24 -8.80
N LEU A 107 -0.06 -3.04 -7.49
CA LEU A 107 -1.13 -3.01 -6.49
C LEU A 107 -1.76 -1.63 -6.33
N CYS A 108 -1.20 -0.58 -6.93
CA CYS A 108 -1.57 0.81 -6.70
C CYS A 108 -2.47 1.35 -7.82
N GLY A 109 -3.39 2.25 -7.51
CA GLY A 109 -4.23 2.96 -8.49
C GLY A 109 -3.68 4.33 -8.88
N VAL A 110 -2.75 4.85 -8.08
CA VAL A 110 -2.15 6.18 -8.24
C VAL A 110 -0.63 6.06 -8.15
N ILE A 111 0.09 6.85 -8.94
CA ILE A 111 1.52 7.09 -8.79
C ILE A 111 1.75 8.57 -8.48
N ALA A 112 2.46 8.84 -7.38
CA ALA A 112 2.79 10.18 -6.90
C ALA A 112 4.28 10.45 -7.15
N LEU A 113 4.54 11.49 -7.95
CA LEU A 113 5.86 11.76 -8.49
C LEU A 113 6.59 12.84 -7.68
N LEU A 114 7.78 12.50 -7.19
CA LEU A 114 8.70 13.45 -6.59
C LEU A 114 9.33 14.36 -7.66
N PRO A 115 9.87 15.53 -7.29
CA PRO A 115 10.59 16.40 -8.22
C PRO A 115 11.71 15.66 -8.96
N ASP A 116 11.92 16.04 -10.22
CA ASP A 116 12.97 15.48 -11.09
C ASP A 116 12.83 13.96 -11.37
N TRP A 117 11.64 13.39 -11.21
CA TRP A 117 11.39 11.97 -11.52
C TRP A 117 11.76 11.61 -12.97
N GLU A 118 11.62 12.54 -13.91
CA GLU A 118 11.95 12.35 -15.34
C GLU A 118 13.44 12.05 -15.55
N LYS A 119 14.29 12.45 -14.60
CA LYS A 119 15.74 12.18 -14.64
C LYS A 119 16.08 10.79 -14.11
N SER A 120 15.17 10.14 -13.39
CA SER A 120 15.34 8.80 -12.86
C SER A 120 15.05 7.74 -13.93
N GLN A 121 15.95 6.77 -14.11
CA GLN A 121 15.68 5.62 -14.98
C GLN A 121 14.54 4.76 -14.42
N GLY A 122 14.53 4.51 -13.11
CA GLY A 122 13.48 3.71 -12.45
C GLY A 122 12.12 4.39 -12.54
N ALA A 123 12.04 5.67 -12.12
CA ALA A 123 10.75 6.38 -12.11
C ALA A 123 10.13 6.54 -13.49
N ARG A 124 10.93 6.73 -14.55
CA ARG A 124 10.41 6.72 -15.93
C ARG A 124 9.79 5.39 -16.33
N LEU A 125 10.39 4.28 -15.94
CA LEU A 125 9.85 2.94 -16.22
C LEU A 125 8.55 2.71 -15.44
N GLU A 126 8.51 3.12 -14.17
CA GLU A 126 7.32 3.05 -13.32
C GLU A 126 6.17 3.89 -13.89
N VAL A 127 6.42 5.13 -14.32
CA VAL A 127 5.41 5.99 -14.95
C VAL A 127 4.88 5.37 -16.23
N LEU A 128 5.76 4.87 -17.10
CA LEU A 128 5.33 4.18 -18.32
C LEU A 128 4.38 3.02 -18.00
N ILE A 129 4.70 2.22 -16.99
CA ILE A 129 3.84 1.10 -16.56
C ILE A 129 2.53 1.62 -15.97
N ALA A 130 2.58 2.64 -15.12
CA ALA A 130 1.41 3.23 -14.49
C ALA A 130 0.41 3.76 -15.53
N GLU A 131 0.89 4.45 -16.57
CA GLU A 131 0.09 4.90 -17.71
C GLU A 131 -0.57 3.73 -18.43
N ARG A 132 0.18 2.65 -18.69
CA ARG A 132 -0.36 1.43 -19.34
C ARG A 132 -1.38 0.69 -18.48
N LEU A 133 -1.27 0.80 -17.16
CA LEU A 133 -2.23 0.26 -16.19
C LEU A 133 -3.42 1.20 -15.93
N GLY A 134 -3.50 2.35 -16.61
CA GLY A 134 -4.55 3.34 -16.46
C GLY A 134 -4.53 4.09 -15.12
N MET A 135 -3.41 4.06 -14.40
CA MET A 135 -3.30 4.69 -13.09
C MET A 135 -3.40 6.22 -13.20
N THR A 136 -3.81 6.87 -12.12
CA THR A 136 -3.70 8.32 -12.01
C THR A 136 -2.25 8.70 -11.76
N VAL A 137 -1.67 9.48 -12.67
CA VAL A 137 -0.29 9.97 -12.59
C VAL A 137 -0.33 11.44 -12.14
N VAL A 138 0.27 11.75 -10.99
CA VAL A 138 0.22 13.10 -10.39
C VAL A 138 1.56 13.48 -9.76
N ASN A 139 1.83 14.77 -9.65
CA ASN A 139 2.90 15.24 -8.80
C ASN A 139 2.52 15.01 -7.33
N ALA A 140 3.46 14.51 -6.54
CA ALA A 140 3.25 14.26 -5.11
C ALA A 140 2.83 15.53 -4.36
N HIS A 141 3.41 16.67 -4.73
CA HIS A 141 3.11 17.96 -4.12
C HIS A 141 1.66 18.41 -4.31
N ASP A 142 1.10 18.20 -5.50
CA ASP A 142 -0.30 18.53 -5.81
C ASP A 142 -1.24 17.59 -5.05
N LEU A 143 -0.91 16.30 -5.01
CA LEU A 143 -1.71 15.28 -4.34
C LEU A 143 -1.80 15.54 -2.83
N VAL A 144 -0.67 15.88 -2.19
CA VAL A 144 -0.63 16.21 -0.76
C VAL A 144 -1.44 17.48 -0.45
N ARG A 145 -1.56 18.43 -1.38
CA ARG A 145 -2.32 19.67 -1.14
C ARG A 145 -3.82 19.52 -1.40
N GLY A 146 -4.20 18.73 -2.40
CA GLY A 146 -5.58 18.68 -2.93
C GLY A 146 -6.65 18.17 -1.96
N VAL A 147 -6.31 17.41 -0.92
CA VAL A 147 -7.30 16.89 0.04
C VAL A 147 -7.69 17.93 1.10
N GLY A 148 -6.88 18.98 1.31
CA GLY A 148 -7.14 20.02 2.31
C GLY A 148 -8.22 21.05 1.93
N ASP A 149 -8.47 21.25 0.63
CA ASP A 149 -9.32 22.33 0.12
C ASP A 149 -10.76 21.88 -0.19
N SER A 150 -11.07 20.59 -0.04
CA SER A 150 -12.40 20.04 -0.37
C SER A 150 -13.43 20.14 0.77
N ASN A 151 -13.09 20.76 1.91
CA ASN A 151 -13.98 20.90 3.09
C ASN A 151 -14.30 22.36 3.46
N GLN A 152 -14.26 23.28 2.49
CA GLN A 152 -14.77 24.65 2.65
C GLN A 152 -15.65 25.07 1.47
N VAL A 153 -16.86 24.50 1.38
CA VAL A 153 -18.03 25.15 0.74
C VAL A 153 -19.27 24.80 1.54
#